data_AF-A0A3S1FC82-F1
#
_entry.id   AF-A0A3S1FC82-F1
#
_cell.length_a   1.000
_cell.length_b   1.000
_cell.length_c   1.000
_cell.angle_alpha   90.00
_cell.angle_beta   90.00
_cell.angle_gamma   90.00
#
_symmetry.space_group_name_H-M   'P 1'
#
loop_
_entity.id
_entity.type
_entity.pdbx_description
1 polymer ?
#
loop_
_entity_poly.entity_id
_entity_poly.type
_entity_poly.pdbx_seq_one_letter_code
_entity_poly.pdbx_strand_id
1 'polypeptide(L)'
;MTSLHAEILGRARTAAEFAAVIAMLDTDFNDALHCRAELTQAEDRAVFGDGDLGAARAALDDCNDQIGLLEKIIVAAGKCRAEAARNEARADIAALGDEIKAKAATLGERWRSARRLVELLRQELFEADALARTIATANGLFAAAGAAAL
;
A
#
# COMPACT_ATOMS: atom_id res chain seq x y z
N MET A 1 28.48 -18.63 -9.13
CA MET A 1 27.36 -18.32 -8.19
C MET A 1 26.38 -17.26 -8.69
N THR A 2 26.71 -16.47 -9.72
CA THR A 2 25.85 -15.37 -10.21
C THR A 2 24.53 -15.79 -10.88
N SER A 3 24.39 -17.05 -11.35
CA SER A 3 23.20 -17.48 -12.10
C SER A 3 21.95 -17.62 -11.23
N LEU A 4 22.08 -18.10 -9.98
CA LEU A 4 20.93 -18.33 -9.09
C LEU A 4 20.31 -17.00 -8.64
N HIS A 5 21.12 -16.03 -8.20
CA HIS A 5 20.61 -14.73 -7.78
C HIS A 5 20.01 -13.95 -8.94
N ALA A 6 20.60 -14.02 -10.14
CA ALA A 6 20.03 -13.41 -11.34
C ALA A 6 18.66 -14.00 -11.69
N GLU A 7 18.49 -15.32 -11.52
CA GLU A 7 17.21 -15.99 -11.75
C GLU A 7 16.16 -15.58 -10.71
N ILE A 8 16.50 -15.57 -9.42
CA ILE A 8 15.57 -15.17 -8.36
C ILE A 8 15.19 -13.68 -8.51
N LEU A 9 16.15 -12.80 -8.84
CA LEU A 9 15.87 -11.40 -9.17
C LEU A 9 14.95 -11.26 -10.38
N GLY A 10 15.16 -12.07 -11.42
CA GLY A 10 14.32 -12.08 -12.62
C GLY A 10 12.87 -12.55 -12.35
N ARG A 11 12.64 -13.29 -11.27
CA ARG A 11 11.32 -13.75 -10.83
C ARG A 11 10.64 -12.81 -9.85
N ALA A 12 11.39 -12.02 -9.09
CA ALA A 12 10.84 -11.06 -8.13
C ALA A 12 9.96 -10.01 -8.81
N ARG A 13 8.79 -9.76 -8.22
CA ARG A 13 7.79 -8.79 -8.68
C ARG A 13 7.40 -7.81 -7.59
N THR A 14 7.46 -8.22 -6.33
CA THR A 14 7.05 -7.38 -5.20
C THR A 14 8.24 -6.75 -4.47
N ALA A 15 8.01 -5.63 -3.79
CA ALA A 15 9.03 -4.99 -2.97
C ALA A 15 9.55 -5.91 -1.86
N ALA A 16 8.69 -6.77 -1.32
CA ALA A 16 9.06 -7.76 -0.32
C ALA A 16 9.96 -8.86 -0.88
N GLU A 17 9.65 -9.38 -2.08
CA GLU A 17 10.49 -10.36 -2.77
C GLU A 17 11.87 -9.79 -3.07
N PHE A 18 11.95 -8.57 -3.61
CA PHE A 18 13.25 -7.92 -3.81
C PHE A 18 14.01 -7.71 -2.50
N ALA A 19 13.34 -7.41 -1.39
CA ALA A 19 13.98 -7.27 -0.09
C ALA A 19 14.62 -8.59 0.38
N ALA A 20 13.94 -9.72 0.19
CA ALA A 20 14.46 -11.04 0.53
C ALA A 20 15.71 -11.39 -0.29
N VAL A 21 15.70 -11.06 -1.59
CA VAL A 21 16.86 -11.31 -2.45
C VAL A 21 18.05 -10.42 -2.08
N ILE A 22 17.81 -9.16 -1.73
CA ILE A 22 18.87 -8.26 -1.24
C ILE A 22 19.49 -8.83 0.04
N ALA A 23 18.68 -9.31 0.99
CA ALA A 23 19.21 -9.90 2.23
C ALA A 23 20.09 -11.14 1.99
N MET A 24 19.74 -11.97 1.00
CA MET A 24 20.60 -13.09 0.58
C MET A 24 21.92 -12.58 -0.01
N LEU A 25 21.86 -11.60 -0.92
CA LEU A 25 23.04 -11.00 -1.54
C LEU A 25 23.94 -10.31 -0.51
N ASP A 26 23.38 -9.66 0.50
CA ASP A 26 24.15 -9.05 1.61
C ASP A 26 24.88 -10.11 2.43
N THR A 27 24.30 -11.31 2.57
CA THR A 27 24.97 -12.44 3.23
C THR A 27 26.16 -12.91 2.40
N ASP A 28 25.95 -13.16 1.10
CA ASP A 28 27.04 -13.58 0.20
C ASP A 28 28.14 -12.52 0.09
N PHE A 29 27.77 -11.25 0.17
CA PHE A 29 28.71 -10.13 0.19
C PHE A 29 29.57 -10.12 1.45
N ASN A 30 28.97 -10.33 2.62
CA ASN A 30 29.71 -10.43 3.87
C ASN A 30 30.64 -11.66 3.88
N ASP A 31 30.19 -12.79 3.34
CA ASP A 31 31.03 -13.99 3.20
C ASP A 31 32.22 -13.74 2.26
N ALA A 32 32.01 -13.03 1.15
CA ALA A 32 33.10 -12.63 0.25
C ALA A 32 34.09 -11.67 0.92
N LEU A 33 33.62 -10.74 1.77
CA LEU A 33 34.50 -9.86 2.56
C LEU A 33 35.36 -10.64 3.56
N HIS A 34 34.78 -11.65 4.22
CA HIS A 34 35.53 -12.55 5.10
C HIS A 34 36.59 -13.34 4.32
N CYS A 35 36.21 -13.94 3.18
CA CYS A 35 37.15 -14.64 2.31
C CYS A 35 38.31 -13.74 1.85
N ARG A 36 38.03 -12.49 1.49
CA ARG A 36 39.07 -11.52 1.11
C ARG A 36 40.07 -11.28 2.24
N ALA A 37 39.59 -11.19 3.49
CA ALA A 37 40.48 -10.99 4.64
C ALA A 37 41.43 -12.19 4.84
N GLU A 38 40.93 -13.41 4.67
CA GLU A 38 41.73 -14.64 4.73
C GLU A 38 42.75 -14.70 3.58
N LEU A 39 42.34 -14.34 2.35
CA LEU A 39 43.22 -14.28 1.19
C LEU A 39 44.32 -13.22 1.34
N THR A 40 44.00 -12.07 1.95
CA THR A 40 45.00 -11.04 2.27
C THR A 40 46.04 -11.59 3.23
N GLN A 41 45.61 -12.34 4.26
CA GLN A 41 46.53 -13.00 5.19
C GLN A 41 47.38 -14.07 4.50
N ALA A 42 46.82 -14.81 3.54
CA ALA A 42 47.56 -15.79 2.75
C ALA A 42 48.59 -15.13 1.82
N GLU A 43 48.25 -13.98 1.21
CA GLU A 43 49.20 -13.18 0.44
C GLU A 43 50.36 -12.71 1.33
N ASP A 44 50.06 -12.16 2.51
CA ASP A 44 51.09 -11.72 3.46
C ASP A 44 52.05 -12.86 3.83
N ARG A 45 51.53 -14.07 4.12
CA ARG A 45 52.37 -15.25 4.39
C ARG A 45 53.23 -15.65 3.20
N ALA A 46 52.66 -15.63 1.99
CA ALA A 46 53.37 -15.95 0.76
C ALA A 46 54.47 -14.93 0.43
N VAL A 47 54.30 -13.64 0.79
CA VAL A 47 55.36 -12.61 0.67
C VAL A 47 56.58 -12.97 1.53
N PHE A 48 56.38 -13.59 2.69
CA PHE A 48 57.47 -14.08 3.55
C PHE A 48 57.99 -15.47 3.16
N GLY A 49 57.55 -16.02 2.02
CA GLY A 49 58.03 -17.29 1.47
C GLY A 49 57.26 -18.52 1.94
N ASP A 50 56.16 -18.35 2.68
CA ASP A 50 55.26 -19.42 3.10
C ASP A 50 54.04 -19.51 2.16
N GLY A 51 54.28 -19.95 0.92
CA GLY A 51 53.24 -20.18 -0.08
C GLY A 51 53.56 -19.67 -1.48
N ASP A 52 52.56 -19.75 -2.37
CA ASP A 52 52.63 -19.24 -3.74
C ASP A 52 51.98 -17.84 -3.82
N LEU A 53 52.83 -16.82 -3.94
CA LEU A 53 52.41 -15.41 -4.02
C LEU A 53 51.58 -15.12 -5.27
N GLY A 54 51.88 -15.79 -6.40
CA GLY A 54 51.14 -15.60 -7.64
C GLY A 54 49.72 -16.14 -7.53
N ALA A 55 49.57 -17.32 -6.94
CA ALA A 55 48.26 -17.93 -6.68
C ALA A 55 47.45 -17.12 -5.67
N ALA A 56 48.08 -16.62 -4.59
CA ALA A 56 47.41 -15.79 -3.59
C ALA A 56 46.86 -14.48 -4.18
N ARG A 57 47.64 -13.81 -5.02
CA ARG A 57 47.20 -12.58 -5.71
C ARG A 57 46.07 -12.83 -6.70
N ALA A 58 46.17 -13.88 -7.50
CA ALA A 58 45.11 -14.24 -8.43
C ALA A 58 43.78 -14.52 -7.68
N ALA A 59 43.83 -15.25 -6.57
CA ALA A 59 42.65 -15.50 -5.76
C ALA A 59 42.08 -14.21 -5.12
N LEU A 60 42.94 -13.29 -4.71
CA LEU A 60 42.52 -12.00 -4.14
C LEU A 60 41.88 -11.10 -5.19
N ASP A 61 42.41 -11.08 -6.42
CA ASP A 61 41.83 -10.36 -7.55
C ASP A 61 40.46 -10.95 -7.92
N ASP A 62 40.34 -12.28 -8.03
CA ASP A 62 39.06 -12.97 -8.28
C ASP A 62 38.02 -12.64 -7.20
N CYS A 63 38.44 -12.60 -5.93
CA CYS A 63 37.58 -12.24 -4.80
C CYS A 63 37.11 -10.78 -4.88
N ASN A 64 37.99 -9.85 -5.24
CA ASN A 64 37.64 -8.44 -5.43
C ASN A 64 36.66 -8.25 -6.59
N ASP A 65 36.84 -8.99 -7.70
CA ASP A 65 35.91 -8.98 -8.82
C ASP A 65 34.52 -9.49 -8.41
N GLN A 66 34.48 -10.57 -7.61
CA GLN A 66 33.22 -11.09 -7.07
C GLN A 66 32.51 -10.08 -6.16
N ILE A 67 33.24 -9.41 -5.26
CA ILE A 67 32.71 -8.34 -4.39
C ILE A 67 32.12 -7.22 -5.26
N GLY A 68 32.85 -6.75 -6.28
CA GLY A 68 32.39 -5.70 -7.18
C GLY A 68 31.14 -6.10 -8.00
N LEU A 69 30.99 -7.38 -8.35
CA LEU A 69 29.77 -7.89 -8.97
C LEU A 69 28.59 -7.89 -7.99
N LEU A 70 28.79 -8.36 -6.76
CA LEU A 70 27.75 -8.38 -5.73
C LEU A 70 27.24 -6.98 -5.39
N GLU A 71 28.12 -5.99 -5.22
CA GLU A 71 27.73 -4.60 -4.99
C GLU A 71 26.83 -4.05 -6.11
N LYS A 72 27.22 -4.29 -7.37
CA LYS A 72 26.43 -3.84 -8.53
C LYS A 72 25.04 -4.48 -8.54
N ILE A 73 24.96 -5.76 -8.23
CA ILE A 73 23.69 -6.50 -8.19
C ILE A 73 22.81 -5.99 -7.04
N ILE A 74 23.36 -5.78 -5.84
CA ILE A 74 22.62 -5.24 -4.69
C ILE A 74 22.05 -3.86 -5.02
N VAL A 75 22.85 -2.97 -5.63
CA VAL A 75 22.38 -1.64 -6.05
C VAL A 75 21.27 -1.72 -7.09
N ALA A 76 21.40 -2.61 -8.08
CA ALA A 76 20.36 -2.82 -9.09
C ALA A 76 19.06 -3.36 -8.47
N ALA A 77 19.17 -4.37 -7.60
CA ALA A 77 18.04 -4.94 -6.86
C ALA A 77 17.36 -3.88 -5.97
N GLY A 78 18.13 -3.00 -5.32
CA GLY A 78 17.62 -1.88 -4.54
C GLY A 78 16.78 -0.90 -5.36
N LYS A 79 17.19 -0.61 -6.61
CA LYS A 79 16.39 0.22 -7.53
C LYS A 79 15.09 -0.46 -7.92
N CYS A 80 15.14 -1.75 -8.28
CA CYS A 80 13.95 -2.54 -8.61
C CYS A 80 12.97 -2.60 -7.42
N ARG A 81 13.48 -2.80 -6.20
CA ARG A 81 12.67 -2.77 -4.96
C ARG A 81 11.96 -1.44 -4.77
N ALA A 82 12.68 -0.32 -4.92
CA ALA A 82 12.12 1.01 -4.74
C ALA A 82 11.02 1.31 -5.77
N GLU A 83 11.21 0.84 -7.01
CA GLU A 83 10.19 0.97 -8.05
C GLU A 83 8.96 0.10 -7.78
N ALA A 84 9.14 -1.16 -7.38
CA ALA A 84 8.07 -2.05 -6.99
C ALA A 84 7.24 -1.45 -5.84
N ALA A 85 7.90 -0.95 -4.78
CA ALA A 85 7.24 -0.31 -3.65
C ALA A 85 6.43 0.94 -4.05
N ARG A 86 6.94 1.74 -4.99
CA ARG A 86 6.20 2.91 -5.53
C ARG A 86 4.97 2.48 -6.31
N ASN A 87 5.08 1.42 -7.10
CA ASN A 87 3.96 0.92 -7.90
C ASN A 87 2.89 0.28 -7.01
N GLU A 88 3.28 -0.49 -5.99
CA GLU A 88 2.38 -1.03 -4.96
C GLU A 88 1.65 0.09 -4.23
N ALA A 89 2.36 1.10 -3.72
CA ALA A 89 1.74 2.23 -3.04
C ALA A 89 0.76 3.00 -3.95
N ARG A 90 1.05 3.13 -5.25
CA ARG A 90 0.12 3.72 -6.22
C ARG A 90 -1.13 2.88 -6.41
N ALA A 91 -0.99 1.56 -6.47
CA ALA A 91 -2.12 0.64 -6.58
C ALA A 91 -3.01 0.72 -5.33
N ASP A 92 -2.42 0.78 -4.14
CA ASP A 92 -3.16 0.92 -2.88
C ASP A 92 -3.94 2.25 -2.82
N ILE A 93 -3.31 3.35 -3.22
CA ILE A 93 -3.99 4.66 -3.30
C ILE A 93 -5.15 4.63 -4.28
N ALA A 94 -4.98 3.99 -5.44
CA ALA A 94 -6.06 3.84 -6.42
C ALA A 94 -7.24 3.04 -5.85
N ALA A 95 -6.95 1.91 -5.18
CA ALA A 95 -7.97 1.08 -4.54
C ALA A 95 -8.73 1.85 -3.45
N LEU A 96 -8.04 2.61 -2.60
CA LEU A 96 -8.66 3.49 -1.60
C LEU A 96 -9.53 4.56 -2.26
N GLY A 97 -9.07 5.15 -3.37
CA GLY A 97 -9.83 6.13 -4.13
C GLY A 97 -11.15 5.56 -4.66
N ASP A 98 -11.14 4.33 -5.16
CA ASP A 98 -12.33 3.66 -5.66
C ASP A 98 -13.29 3.24 -4.53
N GLU A 99 -12.77 2.80 -3.38
CA GLU A 99 -13.57 2.54 -2.19
C GLU A 99 -14.27 3.82 -1.69
N ILE A 100 -13.55 4.95 -1.64
CA ILE A 100 -14.11 6.25 -1.25
C ILE A 100 -15.23 6.66 -2.21
N LYS A 101 -15.03 6.53 -3.53
CA LYS A 101 -16.08 6.83 -4.52
C LYS A 101 -17.32 5.96 -4.32
N ALA A 102 -17.14 4.66 -4.09
CA ALA A 102 -18.24 3.74 -3.85
C ALA A 102 -19.04 4.15 -2.59
N LYS A 103 -18.34 4.43 -1.48
CA LYS A 103 -18.99 4.89 -0.24
C LYS A 103 -19.69 6.23 -0.42
N ALA A 104 -19.10 7.17 -1.15
CA ALA A 104 -19.70 8.46 -1.45
C ALA A 104 -20.99 8.31 -2.27
N ALA A 105 -21.02 7.41 -3.25
CA ALA A 105 -22.22 7.10 -4.03
C ALA A 105 -23.33 6.55 -3.13
N THR A 106 -23.03 5.55 -2.29
CA THR A 106 -23.99 5.00 -1.32
C THR A 106 -24.50 6.06 -0.34
N LEU A 107 -23.62 6.94 0.16
CA LEU A 107 -24.02 8.03 1.04
C LEU A 107 -24.95 9.03 0.32
N GLY A 108 -24.65 9.35 -0.94
CA GLY A 108 -25.49 10.21 -1.78
C GLY A 108 -26.88 9.61 -2.05
N GLU A 109 -26.99 8.30 -2.22
CA GLU A 109 -28.28 7.60 -2.29
C GLU A 109 -29.06 7.70 -0.99
N ARG A 110 -28.41 7.39 0.15
CA ARG A 110 -29.04 7.48 1.48
C ARG A 110 -29.53 8.88 1.77
N TRP A 111 -28.75 9.90 1.43
CA TRP A 111 -29.13 11.30 1.60
C TRP A 111 -30.36 11.67 0.76
N ARG A 112 -30.41 11.24 -0.51
CA ARG A 112 -31.57 11.46 -1.38
C ARG A 112 -32.83 10.80 -0.81
N SER A 113 -32.72 9.58 -0.29
CA SER A 113 -33.82 8.88 0.36
C SER A 113 -34.29 9.60 1.62
N ALA A 114 -33.36 10.02 2.49
CA ALA A 114 -33.68 10.79 3.69
C ALA A 114 -34.39 12.10 3.36
N ARG A 115 -33.89 12.84 2.36
CA ARG A 115 -34.53 14.07 1.87
C ARG A 115 -35.96 13.80 1.40
N ARG A 116 -36.17 12.72 0.64
CA ARG A 116 -37.52 12.35 0.18
C ARG A 116 -38.48 12.09 1.34
N LEU A 117 -38.04 11.38 2.37
CA LEU A 117 -38.86 11.12 3.57
C LEU A 117 -39.20 12.41 4.32
N VAL A 118 -38.25 13.35 4.44
CA VAL A 118 -38.49 14.66 5.06
C VAL A 118 -39.55 15.45 4.30
N GLU A 119 -39.51 15.46 2.96
CA GLU A 119 -40.53 16.15 2.17
C GLU A 119 -41.91 15.49 2.27
N LEU A 120 -41.98 14.16 2.36
CA LEU A 120 -43.24 13.45 2.60
C LEU A 120 -43.84 13.82 3.97
N LEU A 121 -43.03 13.77 5.04
CA LEU A 121 -43.47 14.19 6.37
C LEU A 121 -43.96 15.64 6.41
N ARG A 122 -43.30 16.53 5.64
CA ARG A 122 -43.73 17.92 5.52
C ARG A 122 -45.11 18.04 4.87
N GLN A 123 -45.39 17.26 3.83
CA GLN A 123 -46.69 17.25 3.16
C GLN A 123 -47.78 16.71 4.10
N GLU A 124 -47.54 15.58 4.76
CA GLU A 124 -48.47 15.00 5.74
C GLU A 124 -48.80 15.99 6.88
N LEU A 125 -47.82 16.76 7.34
CA LEU A 125 -48.03 17.79 8.36
C LEU A 125 -48.94 18.92 7.88
N PHE A 126 -48.79 19.37 6.62
CA PHE A 126 -49.68 20.37 6.04
C PHE A 126 -51.12 19.85 5.86
N GLU A 127 -51.28 18.59 5.47
CA GLU A 127 -52.59 17.95 5.35
C GLU A 127 -53.28 17.82 6.71
N ALA A 128 -52.54 17.39 7.74
CA ALA A 128 -53.05 17.31 9.10
C ALA A 128 -53.49 18.68 9.65
N ASP A 129 -52.73 19.74 9.37
CA ASP A 129 -53.09 21.11 9.75
C ASP A 129 -54.35 21.61 9.02
N ALA A 130 -54.49 21.30 7.73
CA ALA A 130 -55.69 21.62 6.97
C ALA A 130 -56.92 20.91 7.56
N LEU A 131 -56.81 19.62 7.89
CA LEU A 131 -57.85 18.86 8.57
C LEU A 131 -58.20 19.43 9.95
N ALA A 132 -57.19 19.83 10.73
CA ALA A 132 -57.43 20.46 12.03
C ALA A 132 -58.25 21.77 11.89
N ARG A 133 -57.94 22.59 10.88
CA ARG A 133 -58.67 23.84 10.59
C ARG A 133 -60.10 23.59 10.11
N THR A 134 -60.35 22.57 9.28
CA THR A 134 -61.71 22.23 8.85
C THR A 134 -62.55 21.71 10.02
N ILE A 135 -61.99 20.87 10.88
CA ILE A 135 -62.65 20.41 12.12
C ILE A 135 -63.00 21.58 13.02
N ALA A 136 -62.06 22.50 13.26
CA ALA A 136 -62.31 23.69 14.07
C ALA A 136 -63.44 24.57 13.49
N THR A 137 -63.46 24.73 12.16
CA THR A 137 -64.52 25.47 11.46
C THR A 137 -65.88 24.79 11.61
N ALA A 138 -65.96 23.47 11.40
CA ALA A 138 -67.19 22.71 11.58
C ALA A 138 -67.72 22.81 13.01
N ASN A 139 -66.85 22.65 14.02
CA ASN A 139 -67.23 22.80 15.42
C ASN A 139 -67.76 24.21 15.74
N GLY A 140 -67.14 25.26 15.18
CA GLY A 140 -67.63 26.63 15.32
C GLY A 140 -69.03 26.83 14.73
N LEU A 141 -69.31 26.25 13.55
CA LEU A 141 -70.64 26.29 12.93
C LEU A 141 -71.69 25.55 13.77
N PHE A 142 -71.36 24.38 14.31
CA PHE A 142 -72.27 23.65 15.20
C PHE A 142 -72.58 24.43 16.48
N ALA A 143 -71.57 25.08 17.09
CA ALA A 143 -71.76 25.90 18.28
C ALA A 143 -72.68 27.11 17.99
N ALA A 144 -72.49 27.80 16.85
CA ALA A 144 -73.34 28.91 16.44
C ALA A 144 -74.79 28.48 16.17
N ALA A 145 -74.99 27.34 15.49
CA ALA A 145 -76.32 26.79 15.24
C ALA A 145 -77.06 26.42 16.52
N GLY A 146 -76.36 25.81 17.49
CA GLY A 146 -76.93 25.50 18.80
C GLY A 146 -77.32 26.73 19.62
N ALA A 147 -76.55 27.83 19.51
CA ALA A 147 -76.86 29.09 20.18
C ALA A 147 -78.05 29.84 19.55
N ALA A 148 -78.33 29.65 18.26
CA ALA A 148 -79.47 30.27 17.57
C ALA A 148 -80.81 29.54 17.80
N ALA A 149 -80.79 28.36 18.40
CA ALA A 149 -81.96 27.52 18.67
C ALA A 149 -82.51 27.67 20.12
N LEU A 150 -81.91 28.57 20.92
CA LEU A 150 -82.32 28.96 22.28
C LEU A 150 -82.87 30.39 22.27
#